data_AF-A0A523FYH9-F1
#
_entry.id   AF-A0A523FYH9-F1
#
_cell.length_a   1.000
_cell.length_b   1.000
_cell.length_c   1.000
_cell.angle_alpha   90.00
_cell.angle_beta   90.00
_cell.angle_gamma   90.00
#
_symmetry.space_group_name_H-M   'P 1'
#
loop_
_entity.id
_entity.type
_entity.pdbx_description
1 polymer ?
#
loop_
_entity_poly.entity_id
_entity_poly.type
_entity_poly.pdbx_seq_one_letter_code
_entity_poly.pdbx_strand_id
1 'polypeptide(L)'
;MHPLSGSNLATLARVMLGSGGIPPRHWAEVALITAAVLGRLPFTLIERLLVKSRLTETRDMPPPIFILGHWRSGTTHLYNIMSKADFGFVPPLATGLPWDLMIISRLFRPLLERALPSSRY
;
A
#
# COMPACT_ATOMS: atom_id res chain seq x y z
N MET A 1 -6.97 -1.64 -12.25
CA MET A 1 -6.08 -2.34 -11.29
C MET A 1 -6.96 -2.89 -10.18
N HIS A 2 -7.00 -4.21 -9.99
CA HIS A 2 -7.79 -4.83 -8.93
C HIS A 2 -7.08 -4.64 -7.57
N PRO A 3 -7.79 -4.28 -6.48
CA PRO A 3 -7.14 -4.00 -5.19
C PRO A 3 -6.35 -5.19 -4.63
N LEU A 4 -6.76 -6.43 -4.95
CA LEU A 4 -6.04 -7.65 -4.53
C LEU A 4 -4.65 -7.80 -5.18
N SER A 5 -4.35 -7.11 -6.29
CA SER A 5 -2.99 -7.08 -6.86
C SER A 5 -1.97 -6.45 -5.90
N GLY A 6 -2.46 -5.70 -4.90
CA GLY A 6 -1.69 -5.12 -3.79
C GLY A 6 -1.45 -6.03 -2.59
N SER A 7 -2.14 -7.19 -2.54
CA SER A 7 -2.19 -8.05 -1.37
C SER A 7 -1.00 -9.02 -1.27
N ASN A 8 -0.81 -9.61 -0.09
CA ASN A 8 0.13 -10.72 0.07
C ASN A 8 -0.55 -12.07 -0.25
N LEU A 9 0.25 -13.12 -0.41
CA LEU A 9 -0.24 -14.45 -0.77
C LEU A 9 -1.25 -15.02 0.23
N ALA A 10 -1.08 -14.75 1.53
CA ALA A 10 -1.99 -15.24 2.57
C ALA A 10 -3.37 -14.57 2.49
N THR A 11 -3.41 -13.26 2.27
CA THR A 11 -4.65 -12.51 2.05
C THR A 11 -5.35 -12.97 0.78
N LEU A 12 -4.59 -13.16 -0.31
CA LEU A 12 -5.15 -13.68 -1.56
C LEU A 12 -5.77 -15.06 -1.34
N ALA A 13 -5.03 -16.01 -0.76
CA ALA A 13 -5.52 -17.36 -0.49
C ALA A 13 -6.77 -17.34 0.42
N ARG A 14 -6.78 -16.50 1.46
CA ARG A 14 -7.94 -16.37 2.35
C ARG A 14 -9.19 -15.88 1.62
N VAL A 15 -9.04 -14.89 0.74
CA VAL A 15 -10.15 -14.38 -0.06
C VAL A 15 -10.63 -15.43 -1.06
N MET A 16 -9.71 -16.14 -1.73
CA MET A 16 -10.06 -17.19 -2.69
C MET A 16 -10.78 -18.38 -2.04
N LEU A 17 -10.35 -18.78 -0.84
CA LEU A 17 -10.98 -19.85 -0.07
C LEU A 17 -12.33 -19.41 0.53
N GLY A 18 -12.48 -18.14 0.86
CA GLY A 18 -13.70 -17.58 1.46
C GLY A 18 -14.76 -17.09 0.46
N SER A 19 -14.45 -17.00 -0.83
CA SER A 19 -15.35 -16.39 -1.83
C SER A 19 -16.46 -17.31 -2.33
N GLY A 20 -16.49 -18.58 -1.91
CA GLY A 20 -17.51 -19.55 -2.35
C GLY A 20 -17.38 -19.99 -3.81
N GLY A 21 -16.22 -19.74 -4.44
CA GLY A 21 -15.93 -20.08 -5.84
C GLY A 21 -15.76 -18.86 -6.74
N ILE A 22 -15.16 -19.07 -7.92
CA ILE A 22 -14.85 -18.02 -8.88
C ILE A 22 -15.49 -18.37 -10.23
N PRO A 23 -16.40 -17.53 -10.76
CA PRO A 23 -16.98 -17.74 -12.07
C PRO A 23 -15.88 -17.82 -13.16
N PRO A 24 -15.98 -18.73 -14.15
CA PRO A 24 -14.97 -18.91 -15.20
C PRO A 24 -14.56 -17.61 -15.92
N ARG A 25 -15.51 -16.67 -16.07
CA ARG A 25 -15.30 -15.35 -16.67
C ARG A 25 -14.22 -14.49 -15.99
N HIS A 26 -13.91 -14.73 -14.71
CA HIS A 26 -12.89 -13.96 -13.97
C HIS A 26 -11.54 -14.67 -13.86
N TRP A 27 -11.36 -15.83 -14.49
CA TRP A 27 -10.11 -16.60 -14.34
C TRP A 27 -8.88 -15.86 -14.86
N ALA A 28 -9.02 -15.13 -15.97
CA ALA A 28 -7.93 -14.30 -16.51
C ALA A 28 -7.52 -13.19 -15.52
N GLU A 29 -8.50 -12.57 -14.86
CA GLU A 29 -8.25 -11.55 -13.84
C GLU A 29 -7.56 -12.15 -12.61
N VAL A 30 -8.03 -13.31 -12.15
CA VAL A 30 -7.40 -14.05 -11.04
C VAL A 30 -5.98 -14.50 -11.38
N ALA A 31 -5.72 -14.94 -12.60
CA ALA A 31 -4.39 -15.28 -13.07
C ALA A 31 -3.47 -14.05 -13.04
N LEU A 32 -3.95 -12.89 -13.51
CA LEU A 32 -3.18 -11.65 -13.47
C LEU A 32 -2.89 -11.18 -12.04
N ILE A 33 -3.88 -11.27 -11.14
CA ILE A 33 -3.70 -10.95 -9.72
C ILE A 33 -2.66 -11.88 -9.09
N THR A 34 -2.80 -13.19 -9.31
CA THR A 34 -1.87 -14.20 -8.79
C THR A 34 -0.45 -13.97 -9.31
N ALA A 35 -0.30 -13.68 -10.61
CA ALA A 35 1.00 -13.36 -11.20
C ALA A 35 1.61 -12.09 -10.58
N ALA A 36 0.81 -11.04 -10.36
CA ALA A 36 1.27 -9.83 -9.69
C ALA A 36 1.72 -10.09 -8.25
N VAL A 37 0.98 -10.89 -7.49
CA VAL A 37 1.35 -11.24 -6.10
C VAL A 37 2.62 -12.09 -6.06
N LEU A 38 2.75 -13.09 -6.94
CA LEU A 38 3.94 -13.94 -7.02
C LEU A 38 5.18 -13.15 -7.47
N GLY A 39 5.05 -12.28 -8.47
CA GLY A 39 6.15 -11.43 -8.94
C GLY A 39 6.68 -10.47 -7.87
N ARG A 40 5.82 -10.08 -6.90
CA ARG A 40 6.20 -9.21 -5.78
C ARG A 40 6.76 -9.94 -4.58
N LEU A 41 6.39 -11.21 -4.41
CA LEU A 41 6.78 -12.04 -3.27
C LEU A 41 8.28 -11.97 -2.87
N PRO A 42 9.26 -12.01 -3.80
CA PRO A 42 10.67 -11.89 -3.41
C PRO A 42 10.97 -10.52 -2.77
N PHE A 43 10.41 -9.45 -3.30
CA PHE A 43 10.60 -8.09 -2.76
C PHE A 43 9.92 -7.95 -1.40
N THR A 44 8.70 -8.47 -1.26
CA THR A 44 7.98 -8.47 0.03
C THR A 44 8.75 -9.21 1.11
N LEU A 45 9.37 -10.35 0.76
CA LEU A 45 10.15 -11.14 1.71
C LEU A 45 11.43 -10.42 2.12
N ILE A 46 12.17 -9.84 1.16
CA ILE A 46 13.37 -9.04 1.43
C ILE A 46 13.01 -7.85 2.33
N GLU A 47 11.96 -7.11 1.99
CA GLU A 47 11.52 -5.96 2.77
C GLU A 47 11.13 -6.36 4.19
N ARG A 48 10.38 -7.45 4.34
CA ARG A 48 9.99 -7.98 5.65
C ARG A 48 11.20 -8.34 6.50
N LEU A 49 12.25 -8.91 5.92
CA LEU A 49 13.48 -9.24 6.64
C LEU A 49 14.23 -7.97 7.08
N LEU A 50 14.39 -7.00 6.18
CA LEU A 50 15.06 -5.73 6.46
C LEU A 50 14.30 -4.90 7.53
N VAL A 51 12.99 -4.80 7.39
CA VAL A 51 12.12 -4.05 8.29
C VAL A 51 12.02 -4.75 9.65
N LYS A 52 11.92 -6.08 9.71
CA LYS A 52 11.93 -6.84 10.97
C LYS A 52 13.17 -6.55 11.80
N SER A 53 14.35 -6.48 11.15
CA SER A 53 15.61 -6.13 11.83
C SER A 53 15.64 -4.71 12.36
N ARG A 54 14.94 -3.76 11.72
CA ARG A 54 14.90 -2.34 12.12
C ARG A 54 13.79 -2.02 13.12
N LEU A 55 12.68 -2.76 13.07
CA LEU A 55 11.54 -2.61 13.98
C LEU A 55 11.86 -3.02 15.41
N THR A 56 12.82 -3.95 15.61
CA THR A 56 13.25 -4.34 16.96
C THR A 56 13.89 -3.18 17.72
N GLU A 57 14.37 -2.15 17.01
CA GLU A 57 14.89 -0.90 17.60
C GLU A 57 13.88 0.25 17.61
N THR A 58 12.56 -0.01 17.46
CA THR A 58 11.58 1.08 17.39
C THR A 58 11.55 1.83 18.72
N ARG A 59 12.19 3.00 18.71
CA ARG A 59 12.17 4.01 19.77
C ARG A 59 10.74 4.47 20.05
N ASP A 60 10.50 4.95 21.26
CA ASP A 60 9.24 5.60 21.63
C ASP A 60 8.84 6.63 20.56
N MET A 61 7.72 6.35 19.89
CA MET A 61 7.19 7.25 18.87
C MET A 61 6.43 8.37 19.58
N PRO A 62 6.63 9.64 19.19
CA PRO A 62 5.82 10.73 19.72
C PRO A 62 4.33 10.48 19.39
N PRO A 63 3.40 10.96 20.23
CA PRO A 63 1.97 10.79 19.99
C PRO A 63 1.55 11.26 18.59
N PRO A 64 0.77 10.49 17.83
CA PRO A 64 0.33 10.87 16.50
C PRO A 64 -0.70 12.01 16.55
N ILE A 65 -0.75 12.80 15.48
CA ILE A 65 -1.75 13.87 15.32
C ILE A 65 -2.89 13.36 14.43
N PHE A 66 -4.12 13.47 14.93
CA PHE A 66 -5.33 13.18 14.16
C PHE A 66 -6.00 14.48 13.71
N ILE A 67 -6.17 14.64 12.40
CA ILE A 67 -6.88 15.79 11.81
C ILE A 67 -8.35 15.40 11.60
N LEU A 68 -9.25 16.03 12.35
CA LEU A 68 -10.69 15.83 12.27
C LEU A 68 -11.39 17.10 11.79
N GLY A 69 -12.51 16.95 11.08
CA GLY A 69 -13.29 18.09 10.59
C GLY A 69 -14.45 17.67 9.70
N HIS A 70 -15.31 18.63 9.39
CA HIS A 70 -16.43 18.40 8.47
C HIS A 70 -15.93 18.24 7.02
N TRP A 71 -16.71 17.56 6.18
CA TRP A 71 -16.42 17.47 4.75
C TRP A 71 -16.28 18.89 4.15
N ARG A 72 -15.24 19.11 3.33
CA ARG A 72 -14.86 20.41 2.73
C ARG A 72 -14.40 21.51 3.71
N SER A 73 -14.04 21.21 4.95
CA SER A 73 -13.52 22.23 5.89
C SER A 73 -12.01 22.52 5.75
N GLY A 74 -11.36 22.06 4.68
CA GLY A 74 -9.93 22.29 4.45
C GLY A 74 -8.98 21.33 5.18
N THR A 75 -9.48 20.24 5.78
CA THR A 75 -8.63 19.22 6.45
C THR A 75 -7.55 18.63 5.54
N THR A 76 -7.84 18.43 4.25
CA THR A 76 -6.86 17.99 3.24
C THR A 76 -5.74 19.01 3.04
N HIS A 77 -6.07 20.31 3.02
CA HIS A 77 -5.07 21.37 2.85
C HIS A 77 -4.13 21.43 4.06
N LEU A 78 -4.69 21.35 5.27
CA LEU A 78 -3.90 21.27 6.51
C LEU A 78 -2.99 20.03 6.51
N TYR A 79 -3.52 18.85 6.16
CA TYR A 79 -2.74 17.62 6.04
C TYR A 79 -1.56 17.77 5.06
N ASN A 80 -1.78 18.39 3.89
CA ASN A 80 -0.73 18.62 2.90
C ASN A 80 0.36 19.59 3.40
N ILE A 81 0.00 20.61 4.19
CA ILE A 81 0.98 21.51 4.82
C ILE A 81 1.79 20.76 5.88
N MET A 82 1.13 20.01 6.75
CA MET A 82 1.80 19.24 7.82
C MET A 82 2.75 18.17 7.25
N SER A 83 2.39 17.54 6.14
CA SER A 83 3.22 16.53 5.46
C SER A 83 4.52 17.11 4.88
N LYS A 84 4.63 18.43 4.75
CA LYS A 84 5.87 19.12 4.33
C LYS A 84 6.76 19.50 5.52
N ALA A 85 6.27 19.40 6.75
CA ALA A 85 7.05 19.58 7.97
C ALA A 85 7.65 18.23 8.42
N ASP A 86 8.29 18.20 9.60
CA ASP A 86 8.97 17.02 10.16
C ASP A 86 7.98 16.01 10.78
N PHE A 87 6.97 15.61 10.00
CA PHE A 87 5.98 14.60 10.38
C PHE A 87 6.09 13.38 9.47
N GLY A 88 6.06 12.19 10.07
CA GLY A 88 5.79 10.96 9.34
C GLY A 88 4.35 10.95 8.84
N PHE A 89 4.15 10.69 7.55
CA PHE A 89 2.82 10.54 6.96
C PHE A 89 2.76 9.30 6.07
N VAL A 90 1.55 8.77 5.89
CA VAL A 90 1.30 7.61 5.03
C VAL A 90 1.04 8.12 3.61
N PRO A 91 1.96 7.93 2.64
CA PRO A 91 1.71 8.38 1.28
C PRO A 91 0.56 7.60 0.65
N PRO A 92 -0.19 8.16 -0.32
CA PRO A 92 -1.29 7.46 -0.98
C PRO A 92 -0.88 6.09 -1.53
N LEU A 93 0.36 5.98 -1.99
CA LEU A 93 0.95 4.74 -2.48
C LEU A 93 0.95 3.60 -1.45
N ALA A 94 1.17 3.92 -0.18
CA ALA A 94 1.15 2.95 0.91
C ALA A 94 -0.20 2.23 1.05
N THR A 95 -1.29 2.88 0.65
CA THR A 95 -2.64 2.30 0.74
C THR A 95 -2.85 1.19 -0.28
N GLY A 96 -2.19 1.27 -1.44
CA GLY A 96 -2.27 0.24 -2.49
C GLY A 96 -1.27 -0.90 -2.30
N LEU A 97 -0.10 -0.63 -1.71
CA LEU A 97 0.98 -1.60 -1.53
C LEU A 97 1.49 -1.62 -0.08
N PRO A 98 0.65 -1.99 0.91
CA PRO A 98 1.01 -1.87 2.32
C PRO A 98 2.19 -2.78 2.73
N TRP A 99 2.46 -3.82 1.96
CA TRP A 99 3.51 -4.80 2.22
C TRP A 99 4.86 -4.48 1.58
N ASP A 100 4.91 -3.52 0.65
CA ASP A 100 6.09 -3.24 -0.18
C ASP A 100 6.41 -1.73 -0.26
N LEU A 101 6.40 -1.09 0.90
CA LEU A 101 6.43 0.35 1.08
C LEU A 101 7.84 0.94 0.99
N MET A 102 8.89 0.15 1.16
CA MET A 102 10.28 0.61 1.17
C MET A 102 11.02 0.27 -0.12
N ILE A 103 10.77 -0.90 -0.72
CA ILE A 103 11.54 -1.38 -1.89
C ILE A 103 10.78 -1.13 -3.18
N ILE A 104 9.62 -1.77 -3.38
CA ILE A 104 8.85 -1.66 -4.63
C ILE A 104 8.33 -0.25 -4.84
N SER A 105 7.83 0.39 -3.79
CA SER A 105 7.30 1.76 -3.88
C SER A 105 8.35 2.76 -4.40
N ARG A 106 9.62 2.62 -4.00
CA ARG A 106 10.74 3.48 -4.41
C ARG A 106 11.22 3.14 -5.81
N LEU A 107 11.32 1.84 -6.13
CA LEU A 107 11.79 1.37 -7.43
C LEU A 107 10.79 1.69 -8.55
N PHE A 108 9.50 1.55 -8.28
CA PHE A 108 8.42 1.77 -9.26
C PHE A 108 7.69 3.11 -9.09
N ARG A 109 8.23 4.02 -8.27
CA ARG A 109 7.71 5.38 -8.07
C ARG A 109 7.35 6.09 -9.40
N PRO A 110 8.22 6.16 -10.43
CA PRO A 110 7.89 6.86 -11.67
C PRO A 110 6.79 6.16 -12.50
N LEU A 111 6.65 4.84 -12.37
CA LEU A 111 5.64 4.07 -13.08
C LEU A 111 4.28 4.17 -12.38
N LEU A 112 4.26 4.14 -11.04
CA LEU A 112 3.04 4.31 -10.26
C LEU A 112 2.54 5.75 -10.23
N GLU A 113 3.43 6.75 -10.22
CA GLU A 113 3.04 8.16 -10.35
C GLU A 113 2.39 8.44 -11.71
N ARG A 114 2.85 7.77 -12.79
CA ARG A 114 2.18 7.82 -14.10
C ARG A 114 0.81 7.16 -14.14
N ALA A 115 0.59 6.15 -13.29
CA ALA A 115 -0.69 5.47 -13.17
C ALA A 115 -1.67 6.20 -12.23
N LEU A 116 -1.18 7.14 -11.42
CA LEU A 116 -1.99 7.98 -10.55
C LEU A 116 -2.51 9.21 -11.30
N PRO A 117 -3.74 9.68 -11.03
CA PRO A 117 -4.26 10.91 -11.63
C PRO A 117 -3.39 12.11 -11.25
N SER A 118 -2.98 12.90 -12.23
CA SER A 118 -2.12 14.09 -12.06
C SER A 118 -2.69 15.18 -11.14
N SER A 119 -3.97 15.09 -10.78
CA SER A 119 -4.68 16.04 -9.92
C SER A 119 -4.62 15.72 -8.42
N ARG A 120 -3.94 14.65 -8.00
CA ARG A 120 -3.76 14.31 -6.58
C ARG A 120 -2.27 14.34 -6.19
N TYR A 121 -1.77 15.56 -6.00
CA TYR A 121 -0.55 15.84 -5.25
C TYR A 121 -0.89 16.69 -4.02
#